data_AF-A0A7S1BH99-F1
#
_entry.id   AF-A0A7S1BH99-F1
#
_cell.length_a   1.000
_cell.length_b   1.000
_cell.length_c   1.000
_cell.angle_alpha   90.00
_cell.angle_beta   90.00
_cell.angle_gamma   90.00
#
_symmetry.space_group_name_H-M   'P 1'
#
loop_
_entity.id
_entity.type
_entity.pdbx_description
1 polymer ?
#
loop_
_entity_poly.entity_id
_entity_poly.type
_entity_poly.pdbx_seq_one_letter_code
_entity_poly.pdbx_strand_id
1 'polypeptide(L)'
;MTFVELRLLTFFRNRRAAPSSGSRCALLFFGLPKKFKDVVLPSVRRHVTGPNPSCDVYAHAYNVTSTTNRRNGEADAPIFPEEVRLLTDDVVFDTEEEFYARVAMRRYMPYFPHKYAWVFPTSLHSLVKQWYSIDRAWDLMEEEGARKYGRRRGRPVYDRVGLFRSDVLYNGDIDIFDGDAVIPAHSNGEIFANDRMFYGLYDYAKVWAKGRLGKVDEYMKSEFGKMHCLHSERFMYHLVRELPIEYRDICFNRVRATGAVEKDDCEWEPELDKNRYWAGCHELKNKQVKEILRPIIIKQPENATWAAKT
;
A
#
# COMPACT_ATOMS: atom_id res chain seq x y z
N MET A 1 -36.26 25.64 13.06
CA MET A 1 -34.79 25.80 13.01
C MET A 1 -34.21 25.07 14.22
N THR A 2 -33.84 23.82 14.04
CA THR A 2 -33.25 22.97 15.08
C THR A 2 -31.73 23.06 14.98
N PHE A 3 -31.10 23.61 16.02
CA PHE A 3 -29.65 23.65 16.15
C PHE A 3 -29.13 22.23 16.33
N VAL A 4 -28.27 21.79 15.40
CA VAL A 4 -27.49 20.56 15.54
C VAL A 4 -26.27 20.89 16.38
N GLU A 5 -26.25 20.35 17.59
CA GLU A 5 -25.18 20.48 18.56
C GLU A 5 -23.96 19.67 18.06
N LEU A 6 -22.93 20.37 17.56
CA LEU A 6 -21.65 19.76 17.18
C LEU A 6 -20.91 19.34 18.47
N ARG A 7 -20.98 18.05 18.81
CA ARG A 7 -20.12 17.46 19.84
C ARG A 7 -18.68 17.41 19.33
N LEU A 8 -17.86 18.34 19.81
CA LEU A 8 -16.40 18.26 19.80
C LEU A 8 -15.97 17.03 20.61
N LEU A 9 -15.77 15.90 19.94
CA LEU A 9 -15.09 14.74 20.49
C LEU A 9 -13.63 15.11 20.70
N THR A 10 -13.27 15.40 21.94
CA THR A 10 -11.89 15.57 22.38
C THR A 10 -11.17 14.23 22.21
N PHE A 11 -10.38 14.09 21.14
CA PHE A 11 -9.49 12.95 20.93
C PHE A 11 -8.41 12.99 22.02
N PHE A 12 -8.65 12.29 23.12
CA PHE A 12 -7.61 11.99 24.09
C PHE A 12 -6.52 11.18 23.36
N ARG A 13 -5.32 11.76 23.25
CA ARG A 13 -4.09 11.04 22.92
C ARG A 13 -3.84 10.01 24.04
N ASN A 14 -4.45 8.84 23.93
CA ASN A 14 -4.05 7.68 24.71
C ASN A 14 -2.59 7.40 24.36
N ARG A 15 -1.68 7.63 25.30
CA ARG A 15 -0.34 7.05 25.25
C ARG A 15 -0.54 5.54 25.16
N ARG A 16 -0.33 4.96 23.98
CA ARG A 16 -0.55 3.53 23.74
C ARG A 16 0.40 2.75 24.64
N ALA A 17 -0.16 1.75 25.32
CA ALA A 17 0.61 0.80 26.10
C ALA A 17 1.67 0.17 25.18
N ALA A 18 2.90 0.04 25.69
CA ALA A 18 3.94 -0.72 25.01
C ALA A 18 3.39 -2.11 24.61
N PRO A 19 3.84 -2.68 23.47
CA PRO A 19 3.40 -4.00 23.05
C PRO A 19 3.53 -4.98 24.22
N SER A 20 2.46 -5.73 24.50
CA SER A 20 2.50 -6.75 25.53
C SER A 20 3.58 -7.77 25.17
N SER A 21 4.32 -8.25 26.17
CA SER A 21 5.28 -9.34 26.01
C SER A 21 4.55 -10.57 25.46
N GLY A 22 4.62 -10.77 24.14
CA GLY A 22 3.91 -11.84 23.44
C GLY A 22 3.15 -11.42 22.19
N SER A 23 3.07 -10.13 21.85
CA SER A 23 2.48 -9.70 20.60
C SER A 23 3.34 -10.14 19.41
N ARG A 24 2.75 -10.87 18.46
CA ARG A 24 3.44 -11.33 17.25
C ARG A 24 3.17 -10.39 16.10
N CYS A 25 4.19 -10.16 15.28
CA CYS A 25 4.10 -9.26 14.14
C CYS A 25 4.77 -9.84 12.90
N ALA A 26 4.30 -9.39 11.73
CA ALA A 26 4.85 -9.76 10.44
C ALA A 26 5.05 -8.53 9.54
N LEU A 27 6.10 -8.56 8.72
CA LEU A 27 6.41 -7.55 7.70
C LEU A 27 6.38 -8.23 6.32
N LEU A 28 5.47 -7.78 5.45
CA LEU A 28 5.20 -8.39 4.15
C LEU A 28 5.71 -7.46 3.06
N PHE A 29 6.61 -7.96 2.22
CA PHE A 29 7.17 -7.24 1.08
C PHE A 29 6.57 -7.76 -0.23
N PHE A 30 6.18 -6.85 -1.11
CA PHE A 30 5.50 -7.21 -2.36
C PHE A 30 6.02 -6.39 -3.56
N GLY A 31 5.77 -6.89 -4.76
CA GLY A 31 6.08 -6.23 -6.04
C GLY A 31 7.38 -6.70 -6.69
N LEU A 32 7.95 -5.83 -7.53
CA LEU A 32 9.22 -6.09 -8.22
C LEU A 32 10.38 -5.56 -7.38
N PRO A 33 11.44 -6.34 -7.11
CA PRO A 33 12.60 -5.87 -6.36
C PRO A 33 13.55 -5.07 -7.25
N LYS A 34 13.16 -3.84 -7.60
CA LYS A 34 13.94 -2.97 -8.48
C LYS A 34 15.15 -2.41 -7.75
N LYS A 35 16.36 -2.76 -8.21
CA LYS A 35 17.64 -2.36 -7.60
C LYS A 35 17.66 -2.62 -6.09
N PHE A 36 17.18 -3.81 -5.74
CA PHE A 36 16.80 -4.11 -4.38
C PHE A 36 18.00 -4.15 -3.47
N LYS A 37 19.02 -4.94 -3.80
CA LYS A 37 20.23 -5.06 -3.00
C LYS A 37 20.94 -3.73 -2.77
N ASP A 38 21.10 -2.95 -3.83
CA ASP A 38 21.98 -1.77 -3.81
C ASP A 38 21.29 -0.51 -3.28
N VAL A 39 19.97 -0.37 -3.48
CA VAL A 39 19.23 0.87 -3.18
C VAL A 39 18.15 0.66 -2.14
N VAL A 40 17.26 -0.31 -2.34
CA VAL A 40 16.06 -0.48 -1.49
C VAL A 40 16.40 -1.14 -0.15
N LEU A 41 17.11 -2.27 -0.17
CA LEU A 41 17.40 -3.10 1.00
C LEU A 41 18.10 -2.35 2.14
N PRO A 42 19.09 -1.46 1.90
CA PRO A 42 19.66 -0.65 2.97
C PRO A 42 18.61 0.20 3.69
N SER A 43 17.68 0.82 2.94
CA SER A 43 16.59 1.63 3.53
C SER A 43 15.57 0.77 4.27
N VAL A 44 15.21 -0.40 3.73
CA VAL A 44 14.31 -1.37 4.38
C VAL A 44 14.89 -1.82 5.72
N ARG A 45 16.18 -2.17 5.74
CA ARG A 45 16.87 -2.60 6.96
C ARG A 45 16.89 -1.51 8.03
N ARG A 46 17.16 -0.27 7.61
CA ARG A 46 17.25 0.88 8.52
C ARG A 46 15.89 1.31 9.05
N HIS A 47 14.90 1.43 8.19
CA HIS A 47 13.67 2.16 8.47
C HIS A 47 12.44 1.26 8.65
N VAL A 48 12.53 -0.04 8.30
CA VAL A 48 11.40 -0.98 8.44
C VAL A 48 11.76 -2.14 9.34
N THR A 49 12.75 -2.96 9.00
CA THR A 49 13.08 -4.12 9.86
C THR A 49 13.83 -3.71 11.12
N GLY A 50 14.62 -2.64 11.08
CA GLY A 50 15.35 -2.11 12.23
C GLY A 50 14.44 -1.67 13.38
N PRO A 51 13.41 -0.84 13.13
CA PRO A 51 12.41 -0.48 14.14
C PRO A 51 11.51 -1.65 14.59
N ASN A 52 11.45 -2.73 13.82
CA ASN A 52 10.58 -3.89 14.08
C ASN A 52 11.39 -5.21 14.18
N PRO A 53 12.40 -5.29 15.06
CA PRO A 53 13.42 -6.35 15.00
C PRO A 53 12.91 -7.75 15.37
N SER A 54 11.73 -7.84 15.98
CA SER A 54 11.11 -9.11 16.40
C SER A 54 10.08 -9.66 15.42
N CYS A 55 9.78 -8.95 14.32
CA CYS A 55 8.76 -9.39 13.37
C CYS A 55 9.31 -10.41 12.39
N ASP A 56 8.48 -11.39 12.03
CA ASP A 56 8.77 -12.28 10.92
C ASP A 56 8.66 -11.53 9.59
N VAL A 57 9.49 -11.89 8.62
CA VAL A 57 9.56 -11.19 7.33
C VAL A 57 9.20 -12.15 6.21
N TYR A 58 8.22 -11.76 5.40
CA TYR A 58 7.72 -12.52 4.27
C TYR A 58 7.81 -11.69 3.00
N ALA A 59 8.03 -12.33 1.86
CA ALA A 59 8.01 -11.61 0.59
C ALA A 59 7.34 -12.39 -0.54
N HIS A 60 6.71 -11.65 -1.46
CA HIS A 60 6.41 -12.13 -2.79
C HIS A 60 7.14 -11.26 -3.82
N ALA A 61 7.76 -11.91 -4.80
CA ALA A 61 8.31 -11.26 -5.98
C ALA A 61 7.89 -11.98 -7.26
N TYR A 62 7.87 -11.26 -8.37
CA TYR A 62 7.74 -11.91 -9.68
C TYR A 62 9.09 -12.42 -10.16
N ASN A 63 9.14 -13.62 -10.72
CA ASN A 63 10.33 -14.17 -11.37
C ASN A 63 10.53 -13.54 -12.76
N VAL A 64 10.79 -12.23 -12.77
CA VAL A 64 10.95 -11.39 -13.96
C VAL A 64 12.33 -10.76 -13.91
N THR A 65 13.17 -11.05 -14.91
CA THR A 65 14.57 -10.63 -14.95
C THR A 65 14.81 -9.31 -15.68
N SER A 66 13.79 -8.77 -16.36
CA SER A 66 13.84 -7.44 -16.96
C SER A 66 12.48 -6.77 -17.05
N THR A 67 12.45 -5.45 -17.17
CA THR A 67 11.20 -4.70 -17.34
C THR A 67 11.35 -3.58 -18.37
N THR A 68 10.28 -3.37 -19.14
CA THR A 68 10.15 -2.22 -20.03
C THR A 68 8.98 -1.36 -19.59
N ASN A 69 9.26 -0.11 -19.27
CA ASN A 69 8.27 0.90 -18.95
C ASN A 69 8.72 2.26 -19.46
N ARG A 70 8.20 2.64 -20.63
CA ARG A 70 8.52 3.90 -21.30
C ARG A 70 8.28 5.14 -20.43
N ARG A 71 7.26 5.11 -19.55
CA ARG A 71 6.94 6.24 -18.66
C ARG A 71 8.06 6.48 -17.64
N ASN A 72 8.76 5.43 -17.25
CA ASN A 72 9.85 5.48 -16.27
C ASN A 72 11.24 5.58 -16.94
N GLY A 73 11.31 5.66 -18.28
CA GLY A 73 12.57 5.54 -18.99
C GLY A 73 13.22 4.16 -18.86
N GLU A 74 12.44 3.11 -18.57
CA GLU A 74 12.93 1.74 -18.44
C GLU A 74 12.79 1.03 -19.80
N ALA A 75 13.91 0.63 -20.40
CA ALA A 75 13.94 -0.15 -21.64
C ALA A 75 14.78 -1.41 -21.39
N ASP A 76 14.10 -2.57 -21.30
CA ASP A 76 14.71 -3.85 -20.91
C ASP A 76 15.61 -3.75 -19.67
N ALA A 77 15.19 -2.93 -18.70
CA ALA A 77 15.99 -2.65 -17.52
C ALA A 77 16.04 -3.92 -16.64
N PRO A 78 17.25 -4.37 -16.22
CA PRO A 78 17.39 -5.62 -15.50
C PRO A 78 16.77 -5.56 -14.11
N ILE A 79 16.18 -6.68 -13.69
CA ILE A 79 15.66 -6.93 -12.34
C ILE A 79 16.30 -8.23 -11.87
N PHE A 80 16.62 -8.31 -10.57
CA PHE A 80 17.21 -9.49 -9.96
C PHE A 80 16.27 -10.00 -8.86
N PRO A 81 15.24 -10.80 -9.19
CA PRO A 81 14.22 -11.25 -8.23
C PRO A 81 14.80 -11.89 -6.97
N GLU A 82 15.83 -12.72 -7.14
CA GLU A 82 16.50 -13.44 -6.06
C GLU A 82 17.15 -12.53 -5.00
N GLU A 83 17.39 -11.25 -5.30
CA GLU A 83 17.89 -10.30 -4.29
C GLU A 83 16.94 -10.13 -3.10
N VAL A 84 15.64 -10.43 -3.26
CA VAL A 84 14.68 -10.44 -2.13
C VAL A 84 15.09 -11.45 -1.06
N ARG A 85 15.80 -12.53 -1.42
CA ARG A 85 16.30 -13.50 -0.43
C ARG A 85 17.34 -12.93 0.53
N LEU A 86 17.96 -11.80 0.18
CA LEU A 86 18.85 -11.05 1.09
C LEU A 86 18.08 -10.43 2.27
N LEU A 87 16.76 -10.35 2.18
CA LEU A 87 15.89 -9.87 3.25
C LEU A 87 15.32 -11.01 4.11
N THR A 88 14.86 -12.10 3.48
CA THR A 88 14.26 -13.26 4.15
C THR A 88 14.34 -14.51 3.27
N ASP A 89 14.37 -15.70 3.86
CA ASP A 89 14.24 -16.97 3.13
C ASP A 89 12.78 -17.32 2.81
N ASP A 90 11.83 -16.74 3.55
CA ASP A 90 10.39 -16.96 3.39
C ASP A 90 9.86 -16.10 2.22
N VAL A 91 10.17 -16.55 0.99
CA VAL A 91 9.83 -15.87 -0.26
C VAL A 91 9.07 -16.79 -1.20
N VAL A 92 8.00 -16.28 -1.79
CA VAL A 92 7.30 -16.91 -2.91
C VAL A 92 7.58 -16.16 -4.21
N PHE A 93 7.90 -16.91 -5.26
CA PHE A 93 8.12 -16.38 -6.60
C PHE A 93 7.04 -16.90 -7.54
N ASP A 94 6.35 -16.00 -8.24
CA ASP A 94 5.42 -16.35 -9.31
C ASP A 94 5.93 -15.79 -10.65
N THR A 95 5.75 -16.55 -11.72
CA THR A 95 5.98 -16.11 -13.11
C THR A 95 4.82 -15.25 -13.63
N GLU A 96 5.00 -14.59 -14.77
CA GLU A 96 3.88 -13.86 -15.39
C GLU A 96 2.78 -14.83 -15.86
N GLU A 97 3.17 -15.99 -16.37
CA GLU A 97 2.30 -17.06 -16.82
C GLU A 97 1.40 -17.56 -15.68
N GLU A 98 1.98 -17.83 -14.50
CA GLU A 98 1.23 -18.25 -13.32
C GLU A 98 0.24 -17.18 -12.84
N PHE A 99 0.65 -15.91 -12.88
CA PHE A 99 -0.26 -14.80 -12.60
C PHE A 99 -1.45 -14.79 -13.56
N TYR A 100 -1.22 -14.85 -14.87
CA TYR A 100 -2.29 -14.83 -15.87
C TYR A 100 -3.16 -16.09 -15.84
N ALA A 101 -2.62 -17.22 -15.38
CA ALA A 101 -3.39 -18.45 -15.16
C ALA A 101 -4.33 -18.35 -13.95
N ARG A 102 -3.91 -17.67 -12.88
CA ARG A 102 -4.69 -17.55 -11.63
C ARG A 102 -5.66 -16.37 -11.65
N VAL A 103 -5.33 -15.31 -12.39
CA VAL A 103 -6.11 -14.08 -12.41
C VAL A 103 -6.84 -13.95 -13.75
N ALA A 104 -8.17 -13.99 -13.69
CA ALA A 104 -9.04 -13.79 -14.85
C ALA A 104 -9.03 -12.33 -15.32
N MET A 105 -7.94 -11.87 -15.94
CA MET A 105 -7.73 -10.45 -16.28
C MET A 105 -8.83 -9.85 -17.15
N ARG A 106 -9.46 -10.65 -18.02
CA ARG A 106 -10.61 -10.23 -18.84
C ARG A 106 -11.75 -9.65 -18.02
N ARG A 107 -11.94 -10.10 -16.77
CA ARG A 107 -12.95 -9.58 -15.83
C ARG A 107 -12.75 -8.10 -15.51
N TYR A 108 -11.51 -7.64 -15.43
CA TYR A 108 -11.17 -6.27 -15.01
C TYR A 108 -11.13 -5.27 -16.17
N MET A 109 -10.94 -5.74 -17.41
CA MET A 109 -10.79 -4.88 -18.60
C MET A 109 -11.92 -3.86 -18.80
N PRO A 110 -13.21 -4.21 -18.61
CA PRO A 110 -14.31 -3.25 -18.77
C PRO A 110 -14.27 -2.09 -17.76
N TYR A 111 -13.52 -2.23 -16.66
CA TYR A 111 -13.44 -1.24 -15.59
C TYR A 111 -12.21 -0.34 -15.69
N PHE A 112 -11.51 -0.37 -16.83
CA PHE A 112 -10.32 0.44 -17.03
C PHE A 112 -10.59 1.94 -16.82
N PRO A 113 -9.80 2.63 -15.98
CA PRO A 113 -9.93 4.08 -15.84
C PRO A 113 -9.28 4.75 -17.06
N HIS A 114 -10.06 5.06 -18.10
CA HIS A 114 -9.62 5.74 -19.33
C HIS A 114 -9.13 7.20 -19.13
N LYS A 115 -8.72 7.58 -17.92
CA LYS A 115 -8.28 8.92 -17.54
C LYS A 115 -6.87 8.89 -16.96
N TYR A 116 -6.30 10.07 -16.75
CA TYR A 116 -4.97 10.28 -16.17
C TYR A 116 -3.85 9.71 -17.05
N ALA A 117 -2.65 9.53 -16.49
CA ALA A 117 -1.51 8.93 -17.16
C ALA A 117 -1.56 7.39 -17.20
N TRP A 118 -2.77 6.80 -17.29
CA TRP A 118 -2.96 5.36 -17.42
C TRP A 118 -2.87 4.93 -18.88
N VAL A 119 -2.22 3.80 -19.13
CA VAL A 119 -2.02 3.22 -20.45
C VAL A 119 -2.77 1.88 -20.52
N PHE A 120 -3.70 1.77 -21.46
CA PHE A 120 -4.46 0.52 -21.66
C PHE A 120 -3.62 -0.49 -22.46
N PRO A 121 -3.56 -1.78 -22.06
CA PRO A 121 -4.06 -2.37 -20.80
C PRO A 121 -3.00 -2.40 -19.68
N THR A 122 -1.78 -1.93 -19.93
CA THR A 122 -0.61 -2.15 -19.07
C THR A 122 -0.73 -1.57 -17.67
N SER A 123 -1.36 -0.41 -17.49
CA SER A 123 -1.59 0.18 -16.15
C SER A 123 -2.54 -0.67 -15.30
N LEU A 124 -3.60 -1.20 -15.90
CA LEU A 124 -4.53 -2.10 -15.20
C LEU A 124 -3.88 -3.45 -14.90
N HIS A 125 -3.08 -3.99 -15.82
CA HIS A 125 -2.30 -5.19 -15.53
C HIS A 125 -1.36 -4.97 -14.34
N SER A 126 -0.67 -3.83 -14.30
CA SER A 126 0.25 -3.48 -13.22
C SER A 126 -0.48 -3.34 -11.88
N LEU A 127 -1.66 -2.71 -11.88
CA LEU A 127 -2.52 -2.60 -10.70
C LEU A 127 -2.88 -3.99 -10.13
N VAL A 128 -3.41 -4.85 -10.98
CA VAL A 128 -3.89 -6.18 -10.54
C VAL A 128 -2.71 -7.07 -10.16
N LYS A 129 -1.56 -6.97 -10.83
CA LYS A 129 -0.31 -7.63 -10.42
C LYS A 129 0.12 -7.19 -9.02
N GLN A 130 0.09 -5.90 -8.71
CA GLN A 130 0.40 -5.41 -7.35
C GLN A 130 -0.56 -6.03 -6.31
N TRP A 131 -1.86 -6.07 -6.59
CA TRP A 131 -2.85 -6.65 -5.67
C TRP A 131 -2.65 -8.14 -5.47
N TYR A 132 -2.37 -8.87 -6.55
CA TYR A 132 -2.02 -10.28 -6.50
C TYR A 132 -0.75 -10.50 -5.68
N SER A 133 0.30 -9.71 -5.90
CA SER A 133 1.54 -9.82 -5.12
C SER A 133 1.31 -9.60 -3.62
N ILE A 134 0.43 -8.66 -3.23
CA ILE A 134 0.03 -8.46 -1.83
C ILE A 134 -0.70 -9.71 -1.29
N ASP A 135 -1.64 -10.23 -2.08
CA ASP A 135 -2.43 -11.42 -1.76
C ASP A 135 -1.55 -12.65 -1.50
N ARG A 136 -0.51 -12.83 -2.33
CA ARG A 136 0.46 -13.92 -2.20
C ARG A 136 1.39 -13.79 -1.00
N ALA A 137 1.90 -12.59 -0.72
CA ALA A 137 2.70 -12.35 0.48
C ALA A 137 1.87 -12.59 1.76
N TRP A 138 0.58 -12.25 1.72
CA TRP A 138 -0.35 -12.55 2.82
C TRP A 138 -0.57 -14.04 3.02
N ASP A 139 -0.83 -14.79 1.94
CA ASP A 139 -1.05 -16.23 2.02
C ASP A 139 0.20 -16.96 2.55
N LEU A 140 1.40 -16.55 2.11
CA LEU A 140 2.67 -17.06 2.62
C LEU A 140 2.81 -16.80 4.12
N MET A 141 2.53 -15.58 4.59
CA MET A 141 2.56 -15.23 6.02
C MET A 141 1.62 -16.13 6.83
N GLU A 142 0.39 -16.34 6.37
CA GLU A 142 -0.59 -17.20 7.07
C GLU A 142 -0.12 -18.66 7.14
N GLU A 143 0.37 -19.20 6.02
CA GLU A 143 0.83 -20.58 5.92
C GLU A 143 2.05 -20.84 6.81
N GLU A 144 3.10 -20.03 6.63
CA GLU A 144 4.36 -20.17 7.36
C GLU A 144 4.21 -19.79 8.82
N GLY A 145 3.42 -18.77 9.14
CA GLY A 145 3.08 -18.42 10.52
C GLY A 145 2.36 -19.56 11.23
N ALA A 146 1.40 -20.21 10.57
CA ALA A 146 0.70 -21.37 11.12
C ALA A 146 1.63 -22.57 11.29
N ARG A 147 2.58 -22.78 10.38
CA ARG A 147 3.60 -23.83 10.47
C ARG A 147 4.55 -23.59 11.64
N LYS A 148 5.04 -22.36 11.81
CA LYS A 148 6.04 -21.97 12.81
C LYS A 148 5.48 -21.92 14.23
N TYR A 149 4.26 -21.42 14.40
CA TYR A 149 3.69 -21.13 15.72
C TYR A 149 2.47 -21.97 16.09
N GLY A 150 2.02 -22.84 15.18
CA GLY A 150 0.79 -23.60 15.31
C GLY A 150 -0.46 -22.76 15.01
N ARG A 151 -1.52 -23.43 14.55
CA ARG A 151 -2.83 -22.80 14.35
C ARG A 151 -3.51 -22.52 15.68
N ARG A 152 -4.00 -21.30 15.85
CA ARG A 152 -4.88 -20.92 16.97
C ARG A 152 -6.32 -20.92 16.50
N ARG A 153 -7.20 -21.65 17.20
CA ARG A 153 -8.62 -21.74 16.82
C ARG A 153 -9.26 -20.35 16.91
N GLY A 154 -9.72 -19.83 15.77
CA GLY A 154 -10.43 -18.55 15.70
C GLY A 154 -9.59 -17.32 16.01
N ARG A 155 -8.25 -17.42 15.97
CA ARG A 155 -7.35 -16.27 16.17
C ARG A 155 -6.20 -16.29 15.17
N PRO A 156 -5.81 -15.13 14.61
CA PRO A 156 -4.64 -15.06 13.77
C PRO A 156 -3.37 -15.41 14.53
N VAL A 157 -2.33 -15.80 13.78
CA VAL A 157 -1.00 -16.05 14.34
C VAL A 157 -0.34 -14.75 14.77
N TYR A 158 -0.50 -13.71 13.94
CA TYR A 158 0.04 -12.37 14.12
C TYR A 158 -1.04 -11.42 14.61
N ASP A 159 -0.67 -10.52 15.52
CA ASP A 159 -1.55 -9.46 15.99
C ASP A 159 -1.40 -8.21 15.12
N ARG A 160 -0.20 -7.98 14.57
CA ARG A 160 0.14 -6.82 13.76
C ARG A 160 0.85 -7.20 12.46
N VAL A 161 0.52 -6.47 11.40
CA VAL A 161 1.06 -6.72 10.07
C VAL A 161 1.41 -5.39 9.42
N GLY A 162 2.61 -5.29 8.86
CA GLY A 162 3.01 -4.22 7.94
C GLY A 162 3.14 -4.75 6.52
N LEU A 163 2.67 -3.98 5.54
CA LEU A 163 2.73 -4.30 4.11
C LEU A 163 3.51 -3.21 3.37
N PHE A 164 4.57 -3.62 2.68
CA PHE A 164 5.63 -2.76 2.15
C PHE A 164 5.97 -3.11 0.70
N ARG A 165 6.34 -2.11 -0.09
CA ARG A 165 6.81 -2.31 -1.47
C ARG A 165 8.28 -2.66 -1.49
N SER A 166 8.66 -3.49 -2.46
CA SER A 166 10.07 -3.88 -2.69
C SER A 166 10.79 -2.97 -3.71
N ASP A 167 10.15 -1.91 -4.20
CA ASP A 167 10.71 -0.94 -5.15
C ASP A 167 10.68 0.50 -4.63
N VAL A 168 10.76 0.70 -3.32
CA VAL A 168 10.75 2.05 -2.73
C VAL A 168 11.88 2.23 -1.71
N LEU A 169 12.41 3.44 -1.65
CA LEU A 169 13.39 3.88 -0.68
C LEU A 169 12.64 4.56 0.47
N TYR A 170 12.67 3.95 1.66
CA TYR A 170 12.03 4.48 2.86
C TYR A 170 12.89 5.57 3.50
N ASN A 171 12.29 6.73 3.81
CA ASN A 171 13.03 7.91 4.30
C ASN A 171 12.92 8.15 5.82
N GLY A 172 12.07 7.41 6.51
CA GLY A 172 11.83 7.57 7.94
C GLY A 172 11.42 6.25 8.57
N ASP A 173 11.69 6.14 9.87
CA ASP A 173 11.43 4.93 10.63
C ASP A 173 9.92 4.65 10.71
N ILE A 174 9.56 3.41 10.43
CA ILE A 174 8.19 2.94 10.47
C ILE A 174 8.09 1.87 11.55
N ASP A 175 7.53 2.23 12.70
CA ASP A 175 7.16 1.29 13.76
C ASP A 175 5.70 0.83 13.53
N ILE A 176 5.50 -0.46 13.23
CA ILE A 176 4.14 -0.98 12.93
C ILE A 176 3.25 -1.10 14.19
N PHE A 177 3.79 -0.80 15.36
CA PHE A 177 3.06 -0.68 16.61
C PHE A 177 2.53 0.75 16.84
N ASP A 178 3.02 1.77 16.12
CA ASP A 178 2.50 3.16 16.20
C ASP A 178 1.30 3.39 15.26
N GLY A 179 0.18 2.76 15.59
CA GLY A 179 -1.06 2.93 14.84
C GLY A 179 -1.84 1.64 14.69
N ASP A 180 -3.17 1.71 14.65
CA ASP A 180 -3.99 0.49 14.53
C ASP A 180 -4.37 0.22 13.08
N ALA A 181 -4.55 1.25 12.26
CA ALA A 181 -4.68 1.14 10.82
C ALA A 181 -4.07 2.36 10.16
N VAL A 182 -2.83 2.25 9.68
CA VAL A 182 -2.07 3.40 9.15
C VAL A 182 -1.81 3.23 7.68
N ILE A 183 -2.00 4.33 6.96
CA ILE A 183 -1.50 4.50 5.59
C ILE A 183 -0.72 5.81 5.48
N PRO A 184 0.26 5.91 4.55
CA PRO A 184 0.96 7.16 4.27
C PRO A 184 -0.01 8.24 3.84
N ALA A 185 0.19 9.48 4.28
CA ALA A 185 -0.62 10.65 3.95
C ALA A 185 -0.33 11.21 2.54
N HIS A 186 0.88 11.00 2.00
CA HIS A 186 1.23 11.48 0.66
C HIS A 186 0.45 10.71 -0.43
N SER A 187 0.15 11.41 -1.53
CA SER A 187 -0.75 10.93 -2.59
C SER A 187 -2.21 10.71 -2.15
N ASN A 188 -2.65 11.26 -1.02
CA ASN A 188 -4.06 11.21 -0.60
C ASN A 188 -4.75 12.57 -0.76
N GLY A 189 -5.60 12.70 -1.77
CA GLY A 189 -6.70 13.63 -1.71
C GLY A 189 -7.84 13.10 -0.83
N GLU A 190 -8.88 13.90 -0.68
CA GLU A 190 -10.00 13.62 0.23
C GLU A 190 -10.70 12.27 0.01
N ILE A 191 -10.78 11.84 -1.25
CA ILE A 191 -11.39 10.58 -1.68
C ILE A 191 -10.33 9.61 -2.24
N PHE A 192 -9.10 9.67 -1.73
CA PHE A 192 -7.97 8.82 -2.10
C PHE A 192 -7.41 8.14 -0.85
N ALA A 193 -7.06 6.87 -0.98
CA ALA A 193 -6.26 6.17 0.01
C ALA A 193 -5.07 5.51 -0.68
N ASN A 194 -3.90 5.65 -0.06
CA ASN A 194 -2.64 5.12 -0.57
C ASN A 194 -2.71 3.60 -0.70
N ASP A 195 -2.34 3.10 -1.87
CA ASP A 195 -2.42 1.68 -2.22
C ASP A 195 -1.07 0.96 -2.07
N ARG A 196 -0.03 1.66 -1.59
CA ARG A 196 1.38 1.28 -1.66
C ARG A 196 1.95 0.82 -0.32
N MET A 197 1.30 1.15 0.80
CA MET A 197 1.75 0.72 2.13
C MET A 197 0.58 0.72 3.12
N PHE A 198 0.63 -0.20 4.07
CA PHE A 198 -0.26 -0.23 5.23
C PHE A 198 0.49 -0.81 6.43
N TYR A 199 0.15 -0.39 7.64
CA TYR A 199 0.46 -1.19 8.82
C TYR A 199 -0.57 -1.05 9.93
N GLY A 200 -0.61 -2.03 10.84
CA GLY A 200 -1.44 -1.96 12.03
C GLY A 200 -1.92 -3.33 12.49
N LEU A 201 -3.12 -3.37 13.07
CA LEU A 201 -3.78 -4.58 13.55
C LEU A 201 -4.10 -5.53 12.38
N TYR A 202 -3.97 -6.82 12.66
CA TYR A 202 -4.19 -7.91 11.71
C TYR A 202 -5.51 -7.77 10.93
N ASP A 203 -6.63 -7.55 11.62
CA ASP A 203 -7.95 -7.52 10.97
C ASP A 203 -8.07 -6.37 9.96
N TYR A 204 -7.49 -5.21 10.26
CA TYR A 204 -7.49 -4.07 9.33
C TYR A 204 -6.50 -4.29 8.18
N ALA A 205 -5.32 -4.85 8.47
CA ALA A 205 -4.35 -5.24 7.45
C ALA A 205 -4.95 -6.25 6.46
N LYS A 206 -5.75 -7.20 6.96
CA LYS A 206 -6.43 -8.22 6.15
C LYS A 206 -7.42 -7.60 5.18
N VAL A 207 -8.21 -6.61 5.61
CA VAL A 207 -9.13 -5.88 4.73
C VAL A 207 -8.35 -5.18 3.62
N TRP A 208 -7.26 -4.48 3.96
CA TRP A 208 -6.41 -3.77 3.00
C TRP A 208 -5.71 -4.71 2.01
N ALA A 209 -5.28 -5.89 2.46
CA ALA A 209 -4.55 -6.87 1.66
C ALA A 209 -5.48 -7.75 0.80
N LYS A 210 -6.40 -8.48 1.43
CA LYS A 210 -7.24 -9.51 0.79
C LYS A 210 -8.55 -8.98 0.23
N GLY A 211 -8.97 -7.77 0.62
CA GLY A 211 -10.23 -7.19 0.15
C GLY A 211 -10.23 -6.76 -1.32
N ARG A 212 -9.05 -6.63 -1.93
CA ARG A 212 -8.90 -5.97 -3.23
C ARG A 212 -9.51 -6.75 -4.39
N LEU A 213 -9.08 -7.99 -4.61
CA LEU A 213 -9.52 -8.79 -5.75
C LEU A 213 -11.01 -9.18 -5.64
N GLY A 214 -11.48 -9.50 -4.44
CA GLY A 214 -12.83 -9.98 -4.18
C GLY A 214 -13.92 -8.90 -4.25
N LYS A 215 -13.59 -7.64 -3.91
CA LYS A 215 -14.58 -6.55 -3.82
C LYS A 215 -14.73 -5.71 -5.09
N VAL A 216 -14.03 -6.04 -6.18
CA VAL A 216 -14.13 -5.24 -7.42
C VAL A 216 -15.57 -5.20 -7.96
N ASP A 217 -16.27 -6.32 -8.04
CA ASP A 217 -17.63 -6.31 -8.61
C ASP A 217 -18.63 -5.56 -7.71
N GLU A 218 -18.48 -5.68 -6.38
CA GLU A 218 -19.27 -4.91 -5.42
C GLU A 218 -19.01 -3.41 -5.58
N TYR A 219 -17.74 -3.03 -5.66
CA TYR A 219 -17.32 -1.67 -5.92
C TYR A 219 -17.92 -1.12 -7.23
N MET A 220 -17.83 -1.88 -8.32
CA MET A 220 -18.34 -1.46 -9.63
C MET A 220 -19.87 -1.40 -9.71
N LYS A 221 -20.59 -2.05 -8.79
CA LYS A 221 -22.05 -1.89 -8.63
C LYS A 221 -22.42 -0.58 -7.91
N SER A 222 -21.52 -0.04 -7.09
CA SER A 222 -21.75 1.23 -6.38
C SER A 222 -21.68 2.44 -7.32
N GLU A 223 -22.42 3.50 -7.01
CA GLU A 223 -22.35 4.77 -7.77
C GLU A 223 -20.92 5.35 -7.77
N PHE A 224 -20.20 5.20 -6.65
CA PHE A 224 -18.82 5.64 -6.55
C PHE A 224 -17.90 4.89 -7.52
N GLY A 225 -18.02 3.55 -7.59
CA GLY A 225 -17.21 2.76 -8.54
C GLY A 225 -17.57 2.99 -9.99
N LYS A 226 -18.87 3.12 -10.31
CA LYS A 226 -19.31 3.52 -11.66
C LYS A 226 -18.72 4.86 -12.08
N MET A 227 -18.62 5.82 -11.16
CA MET A 227 -18.10 7.17 -11.41
C MET A 227 -16.57 7.21 -11.55
N HIS A 228 -15.85 6.39 -10.80
CA HIS A 228 -14.39 6.46 -10.70
C HIS A 228 -13.64 5.35 -11.43
N CYS A 229 -14.33 4.30 -11.90
CA CYS A 229 -13.73 3.11 -12.49
C CYS A 229 -12.72 2.45 -11.56
N LEU A 230 -11.98 1.45 -12.05
CA LEU A 230 -10.99 0.74 -11.24
C LEU A 230 -9.67 1.52 -11.11
N HIS A 231 -9.75 2.73 -10.55
CA HIS A 231 -8.61 3.56 -10.19
C HIS A 231 -8.08 3.15 -8.80
N SER A 232 -6.78 2.85 -8.69
CA SER A 232 -6.12 2.33 -7.47
C SER A 232 -6.58 3.02 -6.20
N GLU A 233 -6.30 4.30 -6.08
CA GLU A 233 -6.44 5.04 -4.83
C GLU A 233 -7.92 5.32 -4.48
N ARG A 234 -8.80 5.41 -5.49
CA ARG A 234 -10.25 5.56 -5.31
C ARG A 234 -10.87 4.25 -4.82
N PHE A 235 -10.47 3.14 -5.43
CA PHE A 235 -10.89 1.81 -4.99
C PHE A 235 -10.39 1.53 -3.58
N MET A 236 -9.14 1.88 -3.27
CA MET A 236 -8.61 1.75 -1.91
C MET A 236 -9.37 2.60 -0.91
N TYR A 237 -9.69 3.85 -1.23
CA TYR A 237 -10.54 4.69 -0.36
C TYR A 237 -11.87 4.00 -0.08
N HIS A 238 -12.53 3.50 -1.13
CA HIS A 238 -13.77 2.75 -0.99
C HIS A 238 -13.61 1.52 -0.10
N LEU A 239 -12.51 0.77 -0.25
CA LEU A 239 -12.23 -0.45 0.49
C LEU A 239 -12.03 -0.20 2.00
N VAL A 240 -11.39 0.91 2.36
CA VAL A 240 -10.95 1.18 3.75
C VAL A 240 -11.76 2.26 4.48
N ARG A 241 -12.74 2.89 3.84
CA ARG A 241 -13.54 3.99 4.43
C ARG A 241 -14.25 3.67 5.75
N GLU A 242 -14.46 2.38 6.04
CA GLU A 242 -15.13 1.90 7.26
C GLU A 242 -14.13 1.54 8.37
N LEU A 243 -12.82 1.62 8.07
CA LEU A 243 -11.75 1.39 9.03
C LEU A 243 -11.33 2.71 9.70
N PRO A 244 -10.82 2.66 10.94
CA PRO A 244 -10.31 3.85 11.64
C PRO A 244 -8.92 4.24 11.11
N ILE A 245 -8.84 4.63 9.83
CA ILE A 245 -7.57 4.95 9.16
C ILE A 245 -6.92 6.19 9.76
N GLU A 246 -5.68 6.05 10.20
CA GLU A 246 -4.77 7.12 10.54
C GLU A 246 -3.88 7.44 9.33
N TYR A 247 -4.01 8.65 8.80
CA TYR A 247 -3.12 9.17 7.77
C TYR A 247 -1.88 9.76 8.44
N ARG A 248 -0.72 9.11 8.26
CA ARG A 248 0.55 9.53 8.84
C ARG A 248 1.49 10.06 7.77
N ASP A 249 2.26 11.09 8.11
CA ASP A 249 3.29 11.63 7.21
C ASP A 249 4.47 10.67 7.08
N ILE A 250 4.30 9.67 6.23
CA ILE A 250 5.28 8.63 5.91
C ILE A 250 5.69 8.86 4.47
N CYS A 251 6.98 8.98 4.21
CA CYS A 251 7.51 9.29 2.89
C CYS A 251 8.44 8.17 2.41
N PHE A 252 8.28 7.78 1.15
CA PHE A 252 9.19 6.90 0.44
C PHE A 252 9.25 7.28 -1.04
N ASN A 253 10.42 7.12 -1.64
CA ASN A 253 10.63 7.41 -3.06
C ASN A 253 10.64 6.13 -3.88
N ARG A 254 9.91 6.09 -5.00
CA ARG A 254 9.96 4.96 -5.92
C ARG A 254 11.36 4.84 -6.53
N VAL A 255 11.85 3.61 -6.61
CA VAL A 255 13.10 3.24 -7.25
C VAL A 255 12.78 2.58 -8.59
N ARG A 256 13.34 3.10 -9.67
CA ARG A 256 13.24 2.51 -11.01
C ARG A 256 14.22 1.35 -11.15
N ALA A 257 13.96 0.45 -12.09
CA ALA A 257 14.85 -0.66 -12.42
C ALA A 257 16.22 -0.18 -12.95
N THR A 258 16.29 1.07 -13.45
CA THR A 258 17.54 1.74 -13.80
C THR A 258 18.35 2.20 -12.57
N GLY A 259 17.74 2.28 -11.38
CA GLY A 259 18.34 2.85 -10.16
C GLY A 259 18.01 4.32 -9.94
N ALA A 260 17.29 4.96 -10.86
CA ALA A 260 16.77 6.30 -10.64
C ALA A 260 15.79 6.31 -9.46
N VAL A 261 15.93 7.30 -8.59
CA VAL A 261 15.05 7.53 -7.43
C VAL A 261 14.15 8.72 -7.74
N GLU A 262 12.83 8.54 -7.59
CA GLU A 262 11.82 9.57 -7.81
C GLU A 262 11.74 10.52 -6.61
N LYS A 263 12.62 11.52 -6.59
CA LYS A 263 12.78 12.45 -5.44
C LYS A 263 11.50 13.22 -5.11
N ASP A 264 10.71 13.54 -6.13
CA ASP A 264 9.48 14.33 -6.01
C ASP A 264 8.32 13.55 -5.36
N ASP A 265 8.46 12.23 -5.12
CA ASP A 265 7.40 11.42 -4.49
C ASP A 265 7.00 11.90 -3.08
N CYS A 266 7.93 12.57 -2.39
CA CYS A 266 7.71 13.13 -1.06
C CYS A 266 7.45 14.64 -1.05
N GLU A 267 7.62 15.31 -2.19
CA GLU A 267 7.32 16.74 -2.37
C GLU A 267 5.87 16.91 -2.80
N TRP A 268 4.96 16.25 -2.07
CA TRP A 268 3.54 16.29 -2.42
C TRP A 268 2.88 17.55 -1.88
N GLU A 269 2.55 18.46 -2.80
CA GLU A 269 1.52 19.46 -2.54
C GLU A 269 0.13 18.81 -2.63
N PRO A 270 -0.81 19.14 -1.73
CA PRO A 270 -2.16 18.66 -1.86
C PRO A 270 -2.72 18.93 -3.25
N GLU A 271 -3.25 17.90 -3.92
CA GLU A 271 -3.93 18.08 -5.21
C GLU A 271 -5.21 18.89 -5.00
N LEU A 272 -5.07 20.22 -4.89
CA LEU A 272 -6.19 21.14 -4.75
C LEU A 272 -6.85 21.42 -6.09
N ASP A 273 -6.11 21.29 -7.20
CA ASP A 273 -6.54 21.81 -8.51
C ASP A 273 -6.58 20.81 -9.67
N LYS A 274 -6.32 19.51 -9.45
CA LYS A 274 -6.32 18.50 -10.55
C LYS A 274 -7.63 17.73 -10.71
N ASN A 275 -8.64 18.02 -9.89
CA ASN A 275 -9.95 17.39 -9.95
C ASN A 275 -10.82 17.89 -11.13
N ARG A 276 -10.36 17.69 -12.38
CA ARG A 276 -11.28 17.66 -13.54
C ARG A 276 -11.98 16.29 -13.55
N TYR A 277 -13.11 16.22 -12.88
CA TYR A 277 -13.98 15.03 -12.85
C TYR A 277 -14.47 14.68 -14.27
N TRP A 278 -14.54 13.37 -14.60
CA TRP A 278 -15.54 12.93 -15.59
C TRP A 278 -16.57 11.97 -14.99
N ALA A 279 -17.68 11.82 -15.70
CA ALA A 279 -18.71 10.79 -15.54
C ALA A 279 -18.23 9.36 -15.92
N GLY A 280 -17.71 8.63 -14.95
CA GLY A 280 -17.67 7.17 -15.00
C GLY A 280 -16.90 6.50 -16.14
N CYS A 281 -17.18 5.21 -16.34
CA CYS A 281 -16.45 4.32 -17.27
C CYS A 281 -16.99 4.35 -18.70
N HIS A 282 -18.12 5.03 -18.94
CA HIS A 282 -18.84 4.90 -20.20
C HIS A 282 -19.32 6.20 -20.89
N GLU A 283 -19.23 7.43 -20.33
CA GLU A 283 -19.62 8.65 -21.09
C GLU A 283 -19.12 10.00 -20.53
N LEU A 284 -18.80 10.98 -21.39
CA LEU A 284 -18.43 12.36 -21.01
C LEU A 284 -19.68 13.25 -20.81
N LYS A 285 -19.90 13.82 -19.62
CA LYS A 285 -20.76 15.01 -19.44
C LYS A 285 -20.23 16.01 -18.40
N ASN A 286 -20.46 17.30 -18.68
CA ASN A 286 -20.10 18.47 -17.86
C ASN A 286 -21.14 18.78 -16.76
N LYS A 287 -20.71 18.91 -15.50
CA LYS A 287 -20.87 20.09 -14.60
C LYS A 287 -20.84 19.74 -13.09
N GLN A 288 -20.15 20.65 -12.38
CA GLN A 288 -20.25 21.10 -10.97
C GLN A 288 -20.12 20.08 -9.81
N VAL A 289 -19.10 20.29 -8.97
CA VAL A 289 -18.90 19.60 -7.69
C VAL A 289 -18.90 20.64 -6.56
N LYS A 290 -19.64 20.31 -5.48
CA LYS A 290 -19.67 21.02 -4.20
C LYS A 290 -18.42 20.70 -3.38
N GLU A 291 -18.00 21.63 -2.53
CA GLU A 291 -16.96 21.44 -1.52
C GLU A 291 -17.25 20.22 -0.64
N ILE A 292 -16.24 19.38 -0.44
CA ILE A 292 -16.25 18.26 0.51
C ILE A 292 -15.02 18.46 1.45
N LEU A 293 -15.13 17.98 2.68
CA LEU A 293 -14.26 18.26 3.82
C LEU A 293 -12.98 17.39 3.84
N ARG A 294 -11.81 18.05 3.83
CA ARG A 294 -10.48 17.41 3.85
C ARG A 294 -10.24 16.51 5.07
N PRO A 295 -9.53 15.36 4.93
CA PRO A 295 -9.12 14.54 6.06
C PRO A 295 -8.10 15.28 6.93
N ILE A 296 -8.14 15.05 8.24
CA ILE A 296 -7.17 15.58 9.19
C ILE A 296 -5.88 14.76 9.09
N ILE A 297 -4.80 15.38 8.62
CA ILE A 297 -3.47 14.74 8.55
C ILE A 297 -2.83 14.78 9.94
N ILE A 298 -2.44 13.62 10.46
CA ILE A 298 -1.70 13.53 11.72
C ILE A 298 -0.21 13.62 11.40
N LYS A 299 0.37 14.80 11.59
CA LYS A 299 1.83 14.97 11.52
C LYS A 299 2.47 14.13 12.63
N GLN A 300 3.48 13.33 12.28
CA GLN A 300 4.35 12.77 13.29
C GLN A 300 5.04 13.94 14.04
N PRO A 301 5.20 13.85 15.37
CA PRO A 301 5.96 14.86 16.08
C PRO A 301 7.39 14.88 15.54
N GLU A 302 7.79 16.00 14.93
CA GLU A 302 9.17 16.29 14.58
C GLU A 302 9.98 16.28 15.89
N ASN A 303 10.62 15.17 16.25
CA ASN A 303 11.42 15.11 17.48
C ASN A 303 12.76 14.40 17.27
N ALA A 304 13.78 15.09 17.77
CA ALA A 304 15.12 14.64 18.10
C ALA A 304 16.09 14.43 16.93
N THR A 305 16.69 15.55 16.51
CA THR A 305 18.10 15.57 16.10
C THR A 305 18.93 14.74 17.08
N TRP A 306 19.35 13.55 16.64
CA TRP A 306 20.45 12.83 17.27
C TRP A 306 21.72 13.63 17.01
N ALA A 307 22.05 14.50 17.96
CA ALA A 307 23.40 15.06 18.04
C ALA A 307 24.36 13.87 18.18
N ALA A 308 25.09 13.60 17.10
CA ALA A 308 26.26 12.74 17.15
C ALA A 308 27.24 13.36 18.16
N LYS A 309 27.33 12.75 19.35
CA LYS A 309 28.49 12.97 20.23
C LYS A 309 29.58 12.02 19.77
N THR A 310 30.55 12.56 19.04
CA THR A 310 31.96 12.16 19.17
C THR A 310 32.46 12.48 20.56
#